data_AF-A0A844EBP9-F1
#
_entry.id   AF-A0A844EBP9-F1
#
_cell.length_a   1.000
_cell.length_b   1.000
_cell.length_c   1.000
_cell.angle_alpha   90.00
_cell.angle_beta   90.00
_cell.angle_gamma   90.00
#
_symmetry.space_group_name_H-M   'P 1'
#
loop_
_entity.id
_entity.type
_entity.pdbx_description
1 polymer ?
#
loop_
_entity_poly.entity_id
_entity_poly.type
_entity_poly.pdbx_seq_one_letter_code
_entity_poly.pdbx_strand_id
1 'polypeptide(L)'
;MKLAITIFLLNALYIAINTFRTMLVVKGHQFLAPLVAVGEEFIYVMALAIALQHIDSPLNIAAYAVGFGVGIYIGIIIEDKIALGYVNFEVTVQIDPTNPIH
;
A
#
# COMPACT_ATOMS: atom_id res chain seq x y z
N MET A 1 24.61 -11.97 -5.26
CA MET A 1 24.31 -10.94 -4.23
C MET A 1 23.66 -9.68 -4.80
N LYS A 2 24.24 -8.99 -5.81
CA LYS A 2 23.64 -7.75 -6.37
C LYS A 2 22.20 -7.94 -6.85
N LEU A 3 21.92 -9.02 -7.59
CA LEU A 3 20.58 -9.37 -8.08
C LEU A 3 19.55 -9.58 -6.95
N ALA A 4 19.92 -10.33 -5.91
CA ALA A 4 19.04 -10.61 -4.77
C ALA A 4 18.62 -9.32 -4.02
N ILE A 5 19.55 -8.37 -3.85
CA ILE A 5 19.27 -7.08 -3.21
C ILE A 5 18.33 -6.23 -4.08
N THR A 6 18.55 -6.23 -5.40
CA THR A 6 17.66 -5.52 -6.34
C THR A 6 16.24 -6.10 -6.30
N ILE A 7 16.09 -7.43 -6.31
CA ILE A 7 14.79 -8.11 -6.20
C ILE A 7 14.11 -7.75 -4.88
N PHE A 8 14.86 -7.78 -3.77
CA PHE A 8 14.37 -7.42 -2.45
C PHE A 8 13.84 -5.97 -2.43
N LEU A 9 14.61 -5.00 -2.91
CA LEU A 9 14.23 -3.59 -2.92
C LEU A 9 13.04 -3.31 -3.83
N LEU A 10 13.02 -3.89 -5.03
CA LEU A 10 11.90 -3.75 -5.97
C LEU A 10 10.61 -4.32 -5.39
N ASN A 11 10.68 -5.50 -4.77
CA ASN A 11 9.52 -6.15 -4.19
C ASN A 11 9.01 -5.38 -2.94
N ALA A 12 9.92 -4.94 -2.08
CA ALA A 12 9.57 -4.14 -0.92
C ALA A 12 8.89 -2.80 -1.32
N LEU A 13 9.42 -2.13 -2.36
CA LEU A 13 8.82 -0.91 -2.89
C LEU A 13 7.45 -1.17 -3.53
N TYR A 14 7.31 -2.23 -4.32
CA TYR A 14 6.03 -2.63 -4.91
C TYR A 14 4.94 -2.78 -3.85
N ILE A 15 5.22 -3.52 -2.78
CA ILE A 15 4.23 -3.80 -1.73
C ILE A 15 3.89 -2.56 -0.94
N ALA A 16 4.87 -1.68 -0.69
CA ALA A 16 4.61 -0.40 -0.04
C ALA A 16 3.64 0.47 -0.87
N ILE A 17 3.81 0.50 -2.21
CA ILE A 17 2.92 1.23 -3.12
C ILE A 17 1.52 0.57 -3.16
N ASN A 18 1.45 -0.75 -3.21
CA ASN A 18 0.18 -1.48 -3.20
C ASN A 18 -0.64 -1.26 -1.93
N THR A 19 0.06 -1.19 -0.80
CA THR A 19 -0.50 -0.85 0.51
C THR A 19 -1.05 0.59 0.47
N PHE A 20 -0.23 1.55 0.01
CA PHE A 20 -0.65 2.94 -0.18
C PHE A 20 -1.88 3.11 -1.10
N ARG A 21 -1.94 2.37 -2.21
CA ARG A 21 -3.12 2.33 -3.09
C ARG A 21 -4.36 1.86 -2.35
N THR A 22 -4.25 0.81 -1.54
CA THR A 22 -5.36 0.26 -0.75
C THR A 22 -5.93 1.34 0.19
N MET A 23 -5.06 2.10 0.85
CA MET A 23 -5.45 3.26 1.63
C MET A 23 -6.17 4.35 0.83
N LEU A 24 -5.69 4.68 -0.38
CA LEU A 24 -6.35 5.68 -1.25
C LEU A 24 -7.78 5.25 -1.59
N VAL A 25 -8.00 3.95 -1.83
CA VAL A 25 -9.33 3.38 -2.05
C VAL A 25 -10.20 3.55 -0.80
N VAL A 26 -9.70 3.18 0.38
CA VAL A 26 -10.42 3.32 1.66
C VAL A 26 -10.78 4.77 1.97
N LYS A 27 -9.90 5.72 1.63
CA LYS A 27 -10.13 7.17 1.79
C LYS A 27 -10.97 7.80 0.66
N GLY A 28 -11.56 7.01 -0.24
CA GLY A 28 -12.46 7.50 -1.28
C GLY A 28 -11.79 8.26 -2.45
N HIS A 29 -10.45 8.20 -2.56
CA HIS A 29 -9.68 8.83 -3.65
C HIS A 29 -9.73 7.97 -4.93
N GLN A 30 -10.94 7.81 -5.45
CA GLN A 30 -11.32 6.93 -6.55
C GLN A 30 -10.63 7.21 -7.90
N PHE A 31 -10.04 8.39 -8.10
CA PHE A 31 -9.33 8.74 -9.34
C PHE A 31 -7.82 8.47 -9.28
N LEU A 32 -7.20 8.64 -8.09
CA LEU A 32 -5.76 8.42 -7.91
C LEU A 32 -5.43 6.94 -7.74
N ALA A 33 -6.30 6.18 -7.09
CA ALA A 33 -6.12 4.75 -6.87
C ALA A 33 -5.87 3.93 -8.16
N PRO A 34 -6.68 4.04 -9.24
CA PRO A 34 -6.45 3.28 -10.45
C PRO A 34 -5.21 3.74 -11.23
N LEU A 35 -4.85 5.02 -11.17
CA LEU A 35 -3.64 5.52 -11.83
C LEU A 35 -2.37 4.97 -11.17
N VAL A 36 -2.35 4.91 -9.84
CA VAL A 36 -1.29 4.26 -9.07
C VAL A 36 -1.28 2.74 -9.33
N ALA A 37 -2.46 2.11 -9.43
CA ALA A 37 -2.60 0.67 -9.73
C ALA A 37 -1.91 0.26 -11.03
N VAL A 38 -2.06 1.07 -12.09
CA VAL A 38 -1.41 0.77 -13.37
C VAL A 38 0.10 0.83 -13.23
N GLY A 39 0.63 1.84 -12.54
CA GLY A 39 2.07 1.98 -12.32
C GLY A 39 2.68 0.87 -11.46
N GLU A 40 2.01 0.48 -10.37
CA GLU A 40 2.50 -0.58 -9.48
C GLU A 40 2.47 -1.96 -10.16
N GLU A 41 1.51 -2.22 -11.04
CA GLU A 41 1.39 -3.51 -11.73
C GLU A 41 2.56 -3.73 -12.71
N PHE A 42 3.07 -2.68 -13.36
CA PHE A 42 4.30 -2.78 -14.16
C PHE A 42 5.51 -3.18 -13.30
N ILE A 43 5.62 -2.62 -12.10
CA ILE A 43 6.70 -2.93 -11.16
C ILE A 43 6.58 -4.39 -10.69
N TYR A 44 5.36 -4.84 -10.39
CA TYR A 44 5.07 -6.22 -10.00
C TYR A 44 5.53 -7.23 -11.05
N VAL A 45 5.07 -7.06 -12.29
CA VAL A 45 5.38 -8.00 -13.37
C VAL A 45 6.88 -8.05 -13.63
N MET A 46 7.58 -6.90 -13.58
CA MET A 46 9.04 -6.86 -13.70
C MET A 46 9.75 -7.57 -12.55
N ALA A 47 9.37 -7.30 -11.30
CA ALA A 47 9.97 -7.93 -10.12
C ALA A 47 9.76 -9.45 -10.13
N LEU A 48 8.54 -9.88 -10.48
CA LEU A 48 8.18 -11.29 -10.60
C LEU A 48 8.96 -11.98 -11.72
N ALA A 49 9.08 -11.36 -12.90
CA ALA A 49 9.85 -11.93 -14.00
C ALA A 49 11.32 -12.17 -13.63
N ILE A 50 11.95 -11.20 -12.93
CA ILE A 50 13.34 -11.34 -12.48
C ILE A 50 13.48 -12.44 -11.42
N ALA A 51 12.53 -12.53 -10.49
CA ALA A 51 12.52 -13.56 -9.46
C ALA A 51 12.36 -14.97 -10.05
N LEU A 52 11.45 -15.14 -11.02
CA LEU A 52 11.21 -16.41 -11.71
C LEU A 52 12.38 -16.82 -12.62
N GLN A 53 13.08 -15.88 -13.25
CA GLN A 53 14.26 -16.17 -14.05
C GLN A 53 15.43 -16.74 -13.25
N HIS A 54 15.45 -16.54 -11.93
CA HIS A 54 16.53 -17.00 -11.05
C HIS A 54 16.04 -17.90 -9.92
N ILE A 55 15.00 -18.70 -10.20
CA ILE A 55 14.35 -19.60 -9.24
C ILE A 55 15.30 -20.71 -8.75
N ASP A 56 16.29 -21.08 -9.55
CA ASP A 56 17.25 -22.14 -9.21
C ASP A 56 18.13 -21.79 -8.00
N SER A 57 18.15 -20.51 -7.59
CA SER A 57 18.85 -20.07 -6.39
C SER A 57 17.86 -19.87 -5.22
N PRO A 58 17.91 -20.73 -4.19
CA PRO A 58 17.04 -20.58 -3.00
C PRO A 58 17.25 -19.25 -2.27
N LEU A 59 18.43 -18.62 -2.44
CA LEU A 59 18.72 -17.30 -1.89
C LEU A 59 17.88 -16.18 -2.53
N ASN A 60 17.60 -16.26 -3.84
CA ASN A 60 16.77 -15.26 -4.52
C ASN A 60 15.30 -15.39 -4.13
N ILE A 61 14.82 -16.63 -3.97
CA ILE A 61 13.47 -16.92 -3.46
C ILE A 61 13.33 -16.40 -2.02
N ALA A 62 14.32 -16.67 -1.16
CA ALA A 62 14.34 -16.14 0.20
C ALA A 62 14.36 -14.61 0.22
N ALA A 63 15.16 -13.97 -0.64
CA ALA A 63 15.18 -12.51 -0.78
C ALA A 63 13.83 -11.94 -1.23
N TYR A 64 13.12 -12.62 -2.13
CA TYR A 64 11.77 -12.23 -2.54
C TYR A 64 10.76 -12.35 -1.38
N ALA A 65 10.80 -13.45 -0.62
CA ALA A 65 9.90 -13.67 0.53
C ALA A 65 10.17 -12.70 1.69
N VAL A 66 11.45 -12.43 2.01
CA VAL A 66 11.82 -11.45 3.04
C VAL A 66 11.51 -10.02 2.58
N GLY A 67 11.72 -9.72 1.29
CA GLY A 67 11.30 -8.47 0.68
C GLY A 67 9.80 -8.25 0.78
N PHE A 68 9.02 -9.34 0.69
CA PHE A 68 7.59 -9.29 0.88
C PHE A 68 7.19 -8.81 2.28
N GLY A 69 7.73 -9.44 3.32
CA GLY A 69 7.45 -9.07 4.71
C GLY A 69 7.92 -7.65 5.06
N VAL A 70 9.12 -7.26 4.62
CA VAL A 70 9.66 -5.91 4.87
C VAL A 70 8.86 -4.85 4.13
N GLY A 71 8.44 -5.12 2.90
CA GLY A 71 7.58 -4.23 2.12
C GLY A 71 6.27 -3.93 2.82
N ILE A 72 5.61 -4.95 3.39
CA ILE A 72 4.38 -4.77 4.18
C ILE A 72 4.65 -3.85 5.38
N TYR A 73 5.72 -4.12 6.14
CA TYR A 73 6.05 -3.32 7.33
C TYR A 73 6.33 -1.85 7.00
N ILE A 74 7.09 -1.59 5.93
CA ILE A 74 7.33 -0.23 5.45
C ILE A 74 6.02 0.41 4.96
N GLY A 75 5.19 -0.34 4.24
CA GLY A 75 3.85 0.07 3.83
C GLY A 75 3.04 0.56 5.03
N ILE A 76 2.93 -0.23 6.08
CA ILE A 76 2.22 0.12 7.33
C ILE A 76 2.77 1.41 7.95
N ILE A 77 4.10 1.59 8.04
CA ILE A 77 4.70 2.82 8.57
C ILE A 77 4.34 4.04 7.71
N ILE A 78 4.35 3.88 6.39
CA ILE A 78 3.94 4.92 5.44
C ILE A 78 2.45 5.22 5.62
N GLU A 79 1.61 4.20 5.80
CA GLU A 79 0.18 4.37 6.09
C GLU A 79 -0.08 5.18 7.34
N ASP A 80 0.59 4.82 8.43
CA ASP A 80 0.43 5.48 9.71
C ASP A 80 0.88 6.95 9.65
N LYS A 81 1.94 7.23 8.87
CA LYS A 81 2.41 8.61 8.61
C LYS A 81 1.52 9.40 7.66
N ILE A 82 0.91 8.75 6.67
CA ILE A 82 -0.03 9.36 5.70
C ILE A 82 -1.48 9.16 6.15
N ALA A 83 -1.72 8.83 7.42
CA ALA A 83 -2.99 9.06 8.07
C ALA A 83 -3.26 10.57 8.07
N LEU A 84 -3.67 11.08 6.90
CA LEU A 84 -4.44 12.27 6.63
C LEU A 84 -5.69 12.09 7.48
N GLY A 85 -5.56 12.51 8.74
CA GLY A 85 -6.55 12.39 9.78
C GLY A 85 -7.69 13.32 9.47
N TYR A 86 -8.70 12.80 8.79
CA TYR A 86 -10.06 13.30 8.94
C TYR A 86 -10.83 12.17 9.62
N VAL A 87 -10.91 12.25 10.95
CA VAL A 87 -11.93 11.52 11.69
C VAL A 87 -13.24 12.21 11.32
N ASN A 88 -14.05 11.56 10.49
CA ASN A 88 -15.39 12.06 10.19
C ASN A 88 -16.22 11.92 11.46
N PHE A 89 -16.36 13.01 12.23
CA PHE A 89 -17.31 13.08 13.33
C PHE A 89 -18.67 13.46 12.77
N GLU A 90 -19.55 12.46 12.64
CA GLU A 90 -20.95 12.70 12.31
C GLU A 90 -21.69 13.08 13.59
N VAL A 91 -22.01 14.37 13.73
CA VAL A 91 -22.80 14.89 14.86
C VAL A 91 -24.27 14.97 14.42
N THR A 92 -25.06 13.97 14.81
CA THR A 92 -26.52 14.04 14.70
C THR A 92 -27.08 14.81 15.89
N VAL A 93 -27.49 16.06 15.68
CA VAL A 93 -28.19 16.85 16.70
C VAL A 93 -29.67 16.46 16.69
N GLN A 94 -30.20 16.01 17.83
CA GLN A 94 -31.64 15.88 18.02
C GLN A 94 -32.22 17.28 18.25
N ILE A 95 -33.04 17.76 17.31
CA ILE A 95 -33.81 18.99 17.50
C ILE A 95 -34.97 18.66 18.44
N ASP A 96 -34.92 19.20 19.66
CA ASP A 96 -36.02 19.09 20.61
C ASP A 96 -37.27 19.83 20.06
N PRO A 97 -38.38 19.13 19.80
CA PRO A 97 -39.59 19.75 19.28
C PRO A 97 -40.25 20.73 20.26
N THR A 98 -39.88 20.72 21.54
CA THR A 98 -40.59 21.44 22.60
C THR A 98 -39.95 22.76 23.03
N ASN A 99 -38.78 23.10 22.49
CA ASN A 99 -38.15 24.40 22.71
C ASN A 99 -37.52 24.97 21.42
N PRO A 100 -38.32 25.63 20.57
CA PRO A 100 -37.83 26.32 19.39
C PRO A 100 -37.27 27.69 19.84
N ILE A 101 -36.02 27.73 20.30
CA ILE A 101 -35.26 28.98 20.35
C ILE A 101 -34.46 29.11 19.05
N HIS A 102 -35.23 29.24 17.97
CA HIS A 102 -35.05 30.13 16.83
C HIS A 102 -36.40 30.27 16.10
#